data_AF-A0A498PYE2-F1
#
_entry.id   AF-A0A498PYE2-F1
#
_cell.length_a   1.000
_cell.length_b   1.000
_cell.length_c   1.000
_cell.angle_alpha   90.00
_cell.angle_beta   90.00
_cell.angle_gamma   90.00
#
_symmetry.space_group_name_H-M   'P 1'
#
loop_
_entity.id
_entity.type
_entity.pdbx_description
1 polymer ?
#
loop_
_entity_poly.entity_id
_entity_poly.type
_entity_poly.pdbx_seq_one_letter_code
_entity_poly.pdbx_strand_id
1 'polypeptide(L)'
;MHVGYNTNGLSDHPLADALALIADQGYTAVALTIGYPHVRPFDSDLAAQLGALRALLDSHRLQVAIETGARYLLDPRNKHKPALVDIAAEPRVEFLRRAIDIAADLGATCVSLWSGYAVDYSDPDTTRNLLISRLSQVVDYADRKAVTLGFEPEPGMFVETVEQAREVCRALGDPPRLGITLDVGHCVMTEPAGAHAAIADLGDKLVNVHLDDMTPVRHEHLEFGHGDLDLGAVIDALHSSGFAGVASVELPRHSHDAPNVLRRSMSAIKRASLPIVARSWIDNAVAEIHHNPDKILEAFPKAERAMSQHSSAAALLARLQLLAALVAEGPDAAAGPLIEKLYQWGDSDERLAVLRGLEAAALDGPLGDVTTAVGVTLAEDALRCNDPRLVGAALGGFGTRFLAQHSWRHGVMKLIFMEVPLRAVPGLRIRADAELARMATDYISERTAAGRPVSADVRMLQQLAATMTEVPE
;
A
#
# COMPACT_ATOMS: atom_id res chain seq x y z
N MET A 1 9.56 0.90 -12.45
CA MET A 1 9.21 0.37 -11.12
C MET A 1 7.70 0.12 -11.01
N HIS A 2 7.32 -1.02 -10.45
CA HIS A 2 5.96 -1.29 -10.00
C HIS A 2 5.87 -1.09 -8.49
N VAL A 3 4.98 -0.21 -8.04
CA VAL A 3 4.70 -0.04 -6.61
C VAL A 3 3.74 -1.13 -6.15
N GLY A 4 4.14 -1.90 -5.14
CA GLY A 4 3.35 -3.00 -4.59
C GLY A 4 3.11 -2.91 -3.08
N TYR A 5 2.37 -3.90 -2.57
CA TYR A 5 2.15 -4.08 -1.13
C TYR A 5 2.31 -5.57 -0.81
N ASN A 6 2.97 -5.86 0.30
CA ASN A 6 3.21 -7.23 0.73
C ASN A 6 1.99 -7.79 1.45
N THR A 7 1.55 -8.97 1.04
CA THR A 7 0.38 -9.62 1.63
C THR A 7 0.57 -10.04 3.09
N ASN A 8 1.81 -10.04 3.59
CA ASN A 8 2.06 -10.27 5.02
C ASN A 8 1.46 -9.18 5.94
N GLY A 9 1.20 -7.98 5.42
CA GLY A 9 0.48 -6.90 6.09
C GLY A 9 -1.04 -6.95 5.91
N LEU A 10 -1.55 -8.01 5.29
CA LEU A 10 -2.98 -8.26 5.02
C LEU A 10 -3.41 -9.66 5.50
N SER A 11 -2.68 -10.24 6.45
CA SER A 11 -2.91 -11.62 6.93
C SER A 11 -4.28 -11.89 7.56
N ASP A 12 -5.03 -10.84 7.87
CA ASP A 12 -6.37 -10.93 8.47
C ASP A 12 -7.49 -10.86 7.41
N HIS A 13 -7.12 -10.78 6.12
CA HIS A 13 -8.04 -10.70 4.99
C HIS A 13 -7.97 -11.97 4.12
N PRO A 14 -9.10 -12.43 3.55
CA PRO A 14 -9.07 -13.36 2.43
C PRO A 14 -8.28 -12.78 1.25
N LEU A 15 -7.58 -13.64 0.49
CA LEU A 15 -6.70 -13.19 -0.60
C LEU A 15 -7.41 -12.31 -1.64
N ALA A 16 -8.65 -12.64 -2.00
CA ALA A 16 -9.41 -11.85 -2.98
C ALA A 16 -9.68 -10.43 -2.48
N ASP A 17 -10.04 -10.26 -1.21
CA ASP A 17 -10.27 -8.95 -0.60
C ASP A 17 -8.95 -8.18 -0.44
N ALA A 18 -7.87 -8.86 -0.06
CA ALA A 18 -6.54 -8.27 0.02
C ALA A 18 -6.08 -7.69 -1.33
N LEU A 19 -6.22 -8.45 -2.43
CA LEU A 19 -5.86 -7.99 -3.77
C LEU A 19 -6.75 -6.85 -4.25
N ALA A 20 -8.04 -6.88 -3.95
CA ALA A 20 -8.96 -5.80 -4.27
C ALA A 20 -8.58 -4.51 -3.53
N LEU A 21 -8.30 -4.58 -2.22
CA LEU A 21 -7.84 -3.43 -1.42
C LEU A 21 -6.54 -2.83 -1.96
N ILE A 22 -5.57 -3.66 -2.33
CA ILE A 22 -4.31 -3.25 -2.97
C ILE A 22 -4.61 -2.51 -4.29
N ALA A 23 -5.41 -3.11 -5.18
CA ALA A 23 -5.72 -2.52 -6.49
C ALA A 23 -6.49 -1.19 -6.35
N ASP A 24 -7.46 -1.12 -5.44
CA ASP A 24 -8.30 0.06 -5.22
C ASP A 24 -7.50 1.28 -4.72
N GLN A 25 -6.38 1.07 -4.04
CA GLN A 25 -5.48 2.17 -3.65
C GLN A 25 -4.49 2.60 -4.75
N GLY A 26 -4.49 1.91 -5.89
CA GLY A 26 -3.67 2.25 -7.05
C GLY A 26 -2.28 1.61 -7.05
N TYR A 27 -2.05 0.58 -6.23
CA TYR A 27 -0.86 -0.26 -6.36
C TYR A 27 -0.93 -1.04 -7.69
N THR A 28 0.23 -1.36 -8.25
CA THR A 28 0.36 -2.04 -9.55
C THR A 28 1.05 -3.40 -9.44
N ALA A 29 1.46 -3.78 -8.23
CA ALA A 29 2.04 -5.07 -7.91
C ALA A 29 1.59 -5.56 -6.54
N VAL A 30 1.82 -6.85 -6.29
CA VAL A 30 1.69 -7.49 -4.99
C VAL A 30 2.93 -8.32 -4.70
N ALA A 31 3.48 -8.19 -3.48
CA ALA A 31 4.47 -9.12 -2.98
C ALA A 31 3.72 -10.22 -2.21
N LEU A 32 3.54 -11.37 -2.86
CA LEU A 32 2.71 -12.47 -2.40
C LEU A 32 3.51 -13.39 -1.49
N THR A 33 3.15 -13.41 -0.21
CA THR A 33 3.72 -14.33 0.76
C THR A 33 3.13 -15.72 0.57
N ILE A 34 3.96 -16.68 0.19
CA ILE A 34 3.55 -18.08 0.08
C ILE A 34 3.45 -18.67 1.48
N GLY A 35 2.26 -19.10 1.85
CA GLY A 35 1.91 -19.61 3.15
C GLY A 35 0.58 -19.02 3.65
N TYR A 36 0.34 -19.16 4.94
CA TYR A 36 -0.89 -18.70 5.57
C TYR A 36 -1.00 -17.16 5.56
N PRO A 37 -2.21 -16.60 5.35
CA PRO A 37 -3.48 -17.29 5.07
C PRO A 37 -3.74 -17.54 3.57
N HIS A 38 -2.86 -17.10 2.67
CA HIS A 38 -3.19 -16.87 1.26
C HIS A 38 -2.98 -18.08 0.34
N VAL A 39 -1.75 -18.58 0.22
CA VAL A 39 -1.41 -19.69 -0.69
C VAL A 39 -0.85 -20.83 0.13
N ARG A 40 -1.50 -21.99 0.09
CA ARG A 40 -1.08 -23.17 0.86
C ARG A 40 -0.25 -24.10 -0.05
N PRO A 41 1.11 -24.01 -0.03
CA PRO A 41 1.95 -24.63 -1.06
C PRO A 41 2.00 -26.17 -1.01
N PHE A 42 1.47 -26.78 0.05
CA PHE A 42 1.49 -28.22 0.28
C PHE A 42 0.12 -28.89 0.11
N ASP A 43 -0.92 -28.12 -0.20
CA ASP A 43 -2.26 -28.65 -0.40
C ASP A 43 -2.38 -29.34 -1.76
N SER A 44 -3.21 -30.38 -1.82
CA SER A 44 -3.45 -31.15 -3.05
C SER A 44 -4.17 -30.34 -4.13
N ASP A 45 -4.85 -29.26 -3.78
CA ASP A 45 -5.58 -28.36 -4.68
C ASP A 45 -4.77 -27.12 -5.10
N LEU A 46 -3.46 -27.08 -4.84
CA LEU A 46 -2.59 -25.93 -5.17
C LEU A 46 -2.80 -25.42 -6.61
N ALA A 47 -2.89 -26.29 -7.60
CA ALA A 47 -3.11 -25.89 -8.99
C ALA A 47 -4.42 -25.08 -9.19
N ALA A 48 -5.49 -25.46 -8.49
CA ALA A 48 -6.75 -24.71 -8.51
C ALA A 48 -6.61 -23.38 -7.77
N GLN A 49 -5.89 -23.34 -6.64
CA GLN A 49 -5.58 -22.09 -5.93
C GLN A 49 -4.82 -21.11 -6.84
N LEU A 50 -3.80 -21.57 -7.55
CA LEU A 50 -3.01 -20.76 -8.49
C LEU A 50 -3.83 -20.29 -9.69
N GLY A 51 -4.73 -21.13 -10.22
CA GLY A 51 -5.64 -20.73 -11.31
C GLY A 51 -6.58 -19.60 -10.90
N ALA A 52 -7.17 -19.68 -9.70
CA ALA A 52 -8.01 -18.61 -9.15
C ALA A 52 -7.22 -17.33 -8.87
N LEU A 53 -6.02 -17.47 -8.28
CA LEU A 53 -5.11 -16.36 -8.02
C LEU A 53 -4.70 -15.65 -9.31
N ARG A 54 -4.33 -16.39 -10.36
CA ARG A 54 -3.98 -15.80 -11.66
C ARG A 54 -5.12 -14.96 -12.22
N ALA A 55 -6.35 -15.47 -12.18
CA ALA A 55 -7.52 -14.73 -12.65
C ALA A 55 -7.75 -13.42 -11.86
N LEU A 56 -7.47 -13.41 -10.55
CA LEU A 56 -7.53 -12.21 -9.72
C LEU A 56 -6.41 -11.22 -10.04
N LEU A 57 -5.17 -11.69 -10.20
CA LEU A 57 -4.04 -10.83 -10.58
C LEU A 57 -4.30 -10.16 -11.94
N ASP A 58 -4.81 -10.92 -12.92
CA ASP A 58 -5.12 -10.43 -14.26
C ASP A 58 -6.29 -9.42 -14.24
N SER A 59 -7.34 -9.67 -13.45
CA SER A 59 -8.49 -8.76 -13.34
C SER A 59 -8.11 -7.41 -12.73
N HIS A 60 -7.20 -7.43 -11.75
CA HIS A 60 -6.68 -6.24 -11.08
C HIS A 60 -5.44 -5.65 -11.78
N ARG A 61 -4.89 -6.33 -12.80
CA ARG A 61 -3.66 -5.95 -13.52
C ARG A 61 -2.44 -5.80 -12.59
N LEU A 62 -2.32 -6.68 -11.60
CA LEU A 62 -1.22 -6.66 -10.65
C LEU A 62 -0.07 -7.54 -11.14
N GLN A 63 1.14 -6.97 -11.18
CA GLN A 63 2.37 -7.77 -11.20
C GLN A 63 2.54 -8.51 -9.87
N VAL A 64 3.32 -9.58 -9.86
CA VAL A 64 3.54 -10.38 -8.64
C VAL A 64 5.02 -10.66 -8.40
N ALA A 65 5.48 -10.40 -7.18
CA ALA A 65 6.72 -10.94 -6.61
C ALA A 65 6.36 -12.01 -5.57
N ILE A 66 7.21 -13.03 -5.41
CA ILE A 66 6.97 -14.13 -4.47
C ILE A 66 7.83 -13.96 -3.23
N GLU A 67 7.19 -13.94 -2.07
CA GLU A 67 7.82 -13.84 -0.76
C GLU A 67 7.78 -15.18 -0.02
N THR A 68 8.91 -15.58 0.57
CA THR A 68 9.09 -16.89 1.22
C THR A 68 9.18 -16.80 2.75
N GLY A 69 8.76 -15.66 3.31
CA GLY A 69 8.82 -15.28 4.73
C GLY A 69 7.60 -15.66 5.59
N ALA A 70 6.74 -16.60 5.16
CA ALA A 70 5.60 -17.02 5.98
C ALA A 70 6.06 -17.60 7.33
N ARG A 71 5.48 -17.05 8.41
CA ARG A 71 5.79 -17.49 9.78
C ARG A 71 5.25 -18.90 10.01
N TYR A 72 6.08 -19.74 10.62
CA TYR A 72 5.74 -21.10 11.05
C TYR A 72 5.28 -22.08 9.95
N LEU A 73 5.53 -21.75 8.66
CA LEU A 73 5.07 -22.58 7.53
C LEU A 73 5.68 -23.99 7.55
N LEU A 74 6.98 -24.10 7.85
CA LEU A 74 7.71 -25.37 7.86
C LEU A 74 7.85 -25.98 9.26
N ASP A 75 7.75 -25.15 10.31
CA ASP A 75 7.79 -25.58 11.70
C ASP A 75 6.78 -24.77 12.52
N PRO A 76 5.76 -25.41 13.13
CA PRO A 76 4.72 -24.73 13.91
C PRO A 76 5.23 -24.10 15.22
N ARG A 77 6.45 -24.42 15.67
CA ARG A 77 7.02 -23.96 16.95
C ARG A 77 8.11 -22.92 16.74
N ASN A 78 8.89 -23.05 15.68
CA ASN A 78 10.06 -22.21 15.45
C ASN A 78 9.84 -21.31 14.22
N LYS A 79 9.76 -20.00 14.46
CA LYS A 79 9.55 -19.01 13.40
C LYS A 79 10.62 -19.18 12.31
N HIS A 80 10.16 -19.32 11.07
CA HIS A 80 10.98 -19.42 9.86
C HIS A 80 11.93 -20.63 9.77
N LYS A 81 11.95 -21.53 10.76
CA LYS A 81 12.84 -22.69 10.74
C LYS A 81 12.19 -23.86 9.96
N PRO A 82 13.00 -24.71 9.31
CA PRO A 82 14.44 -24.54 9.08
C PRO A 82 14.75 -23.43 8.05
N ALA A 83 15.94 -22.86 8.16
CA ALA A 83 16.55 -21.87 7.27
C ALA A 83 17.67 -22.48 6.43
N LEU A 84 18.19 -21.74 5.43
CA LEU A 84 19.27 -22.23 4.57
C LEU A 84 20.58 -22.50 5.32
N VAL A 85 20.81 -21.84 6.45
CA VAL A 85 21.99 -22.04 7.31
C VAL A 85 21.87 -23.23 8.28
N ASP A 86 20.67 -23.77 8.52
CA ASP A 86 20.49 -24.82 9.53
C ASP A 86 20.99 -26.19 9.06
N ILE A 87 21.45 -27.06 9.95
CA ILE A 87 21.94 -28.40 9.58
C ILE A 87 20.88 -29.21 8.79
N ALA A 88 19.61 -29.16 9.22
CA ALA A 88 18.50 -29.86 8.59
C ALA A 88 17.66 -28.97 7.66
N ALA A 89 18.31 -28.29 6.70
CA ALA A 89 17.67 -27.33 5.79
C ALA A 89 16.92 -27.94 4.59
N GLU A 90 16.87 -29.26 4.43
CA GLU A 90 16.23 -29.89 3.26
C GLU A 90 14.77 -29.45 3.05
N PRO A 91 13.91 -29.36 4.10
CA PRO A 91 12.55 -28.84 3.93
C PRO A 91 12.51 -27.39 3.40
N ARG A 92 13.52 -26.56 3.73
CA ARG A 92 13.63 -25.19 3.22
C ARG A 92 14.01 -25.18 1.75
N VAL A 93 14.96 -26.02 1.33
CA VAL A 93 15.35 -26.14 -0.08
C VAL A 93 14.17 -26.61 -0.93
N GLU A 94 13.42 -27.62 -0.47
CA GLU A 94 12.21 -28.10 -1.16
C GLU A 94 11.11 -27.05 -1.23
N PHE A 95 10.91 -26.29 -0.14
CA PHE A 95 9.98 -25.17 -0.16
C PHE A 95 10.39 -24.08 -1.16
N LEU A 96 11.68 -23.73 -1.24
CA LEU A 96 12.16 -22.74 -2.21
C LEU A 96 12.00 -23.24 -3.66
N ARG A 97 12.25 -24.52 -3.94
CA ARG A 97 11.95 -25.14 -5.26
C ARG A 97 10.45 -25.01 -5.60
N ARG A 98 9.58 -25.22 -4.61
CA ARG A 98 8.13 -25.05 -4.78
C ARG A 98 7.72 -23.61 -5.00
N ALA A 99 8.33 -22.65 -4.29
CA ALA A 99 8.12 -21.23 -4.51
C ALA A 99 8.54 -20.81 -5.93
N ILE A 100 9.64 -21.37 -6.45
CA ILE A 100 10.09 -21.18 -7.85
C ILE A 100 9.07 -21.75 -8.85
N ASP A 101 8.52 -22.94 -8.60
CA ASP A 101 7.47 -23.50 -9.45
C ASP A 101 6.23 -22.58 -9.48
N ILE A 102 5.79 -22.11 -8.31
CA ILE A 102 4.66 -21.18 -8.18
C ILE A 102 4.95 -19.86 -8.90
N ALA A 103 6.16 -19.31 -8.77
CA ALA A 103 6.60 -18.12 -9.47
C ALA A 103 6.53 -18.29 -10.99
N ALA A 104 6.97 -19.44 -11.52
CA ALA A 104 6.90 -19.73 -12.94
C ALA A 104 5.44 -19.81 -13.43
N ASP A 105 4.55 -20.47 -12.69
CA ASP A 105 3.13 -20.62 -13.05
C ASP A 105 2.39 -19.26 -13.02
N LEU A 106 2.75 -18.38 -12.09
CA LEU A 106 2.18 -17.04 -11.96
C LEU A 106 2.86 -15.99 -12.86
N GLY A 107 4.02 -16.31 -13.45
CA GLY A 107 4.83 -15.35 -14.19
C GLY A 107 5.38 -14.23 -13.29
N ALA A 108 5.80 -14.58 -12.07
CA ALA A 108 6.29 -13.63 -11.09
C ALA A 108 7.63 -13.00 -11.51
N THR A 109 7.87 -11.76 -11.07
CA THR A 109 9.10 -11.01 -11.37
C THR A 109 10.32 -11.62 -10.69
N CYS A 110 10.15 -12.15 -9.47
CA CYS A 110 11.20 -12.79 -8.69
C CYS A 110 10.63 -13.66 -7.56
N VAL A 111 11.50 -14.48 -6.96
CA VAL A 111 11.31 -15.11 -5.65
C VAL A 111 12.32 -14.52 -4.67
N SER A 112 11.85 -13.87 -3.61
CA SER A 112 12.69 -13.36 -2.52
C SER A 112 12.98 -14.45 -1.48
N LEU A 113 14.23 -14.52 -1.02
CA LEU A 113 14.71 -15.48 -0.02
C LEU A 113 15.90 -14.93 0.77
N TRP A 114 16.15 -15.49 1.96
CA TRP A 114 17.17 -15.02 2.90
C TRP A 114 18.00 -16.17 3.50
N SER A 115 19.11 -15.84 4.15
CA SER A 115 20.08 -16.81 4.71
C SER A 115 19.55 -17.54 5.95
N GLY A 116 19.13 -16.75 6.94
CA GLY A 116 18.58 -17.17 8.22
C GLY A 116 19.48 -16.83 9.39
N TYR A 117 18.90 -16.76 10.58
CA TYR A 117 19.67 -16.64 11.82
C TYR A 117 20.58 -17.86 11.98
N ALA A 118 21.88 -17.61 12.06
CA ALA A 118 22.84 -18.62 12.48
C ALA A 118 22.46 -19.09 13.89
N VAL A 119 22.27 -20.39 14.06
CA VAL A 119 22.23 -20.99 15.40
C VAL A 119 23.69 -21.09 15.87
N ASP A 120 23.97 -20.92 17.17
CA ASP A 120 25.29 -21.00 17.84
C ASP A 120 26.14 -22.22 17.40
N TYR A 121 26.65 -22.20 16.18
CA TYR A 121 27.61 -23.13 15.64
C TYR A 121 28.91 -22.36 15.62
N SER A 122 29.84 -22.80 16.45
CA SER A 122 31.13 -22.18 16.75
C SER A 122 32.10 -22.09 15.55
N ASP A 123 31.62 -22.31 14.32
CA ASP A 123 32.38 -22.17 13.08
C ASP A 123 31.56 -21.47 11.96
N PRO A 124 31.82 -20.16 11.73
CA PRO A 124 31.25 -19.41 10.61
C PRO A 124 31.55 -20.02 9.23
N ASP A 125 32.67 -20.72 9.06
CA ASP A 125 33.04 -21.31 7.76
C ASP A 125 32.14 -22.49 7.41
N THR A 126 31.82 -23.35 8.38
CA THR A 126 30.81 -24.40 8.20
C THR A 126 29.45 -23.81 7.82
N THR A 127 29.01 -22.76 8.51
CA THR A 127 27.73 -22.09 8.20
C THR A 127 27.71 -21.52 6.79
N ARG A 128 28.80 -20.86 6.38
CA ARG A 128 28.99 -20.35 5.02
C ARG A 128 28.93 -21.47 3.98
N ASN A 129 29.68 -22.55 4.19
CA ASN A 129 29.74 -23.68 3.26
C ASN A 129 28.37 -24.34 3.07
N LEU A 130 27.60 -24.47 4.16
CA LEU A 130 26.23 -24.97 4.12
C LEU A 130 25.30 -24.05 3.32
N LEU A 131 25.34 -22.73 3.58
CA LEU A 131 24.56 -21.75 2.83
C LEU A 131 24.87 -21.81 1.34
N ILE A 132 26.15 -21.71 0.96
CA ILE A 132 26.60 -21.71 -0.45
C ILE A 132 26.18 -22.99 -1.16
N SER A 133 26.42 -24.15 -0.56
CA SER A 133 26.06 -25.46 -1.15
C SER A 133 24.55 -25.57 -1.44
N ARG A 134 23.69 -25.09 -0.53
CA ARG A 134 22.23 -25.18 -0.68
C ARG A 134 21.69 -24.12 -1.62
N LEU A 135 22.19 -22.89 -1.50
CA LEU A 135 21.79 -21.80 -2.39
C LEU A 135 22.17 -22.12 -3.85
N SER A 136 23.33 -22.73 -4.09
CA SER A 136 23.71 -23.23 -5.42
C SER A 136 22.64 -24.16 -6.02
N GLN A 137 22.11 -25.10 -5.23
CA GLN A 137 21.06 -26.02 -5.71
C GLN A 137 19.75 -25.31 -6.04
N VAL A 138 19.41 -24.25 -5.27
CA VAL A 138 18.20 -23.45 -5.49
C VAL A 138 18.36 -22.58 -6.73
N VAL A 139 19.53 -21.94 -6.91
CA VAL A 139 19.89 -21.16 -8.10
C VAL A 139 19.84 -22.02 -9.36
N ASP A 140 20.47 -23.20 -9.34
CA ASP A 140 20.43 -24.13 -10.49
C ASP A 140 19.01 -24.52 -10.87
N TYR A 141 18.12 -24.67 -9.88
CA TYR A 141 16.71 -24.95 -10.11
C TYR A 141 15.97 -23.76 -10.71
N ALA A 142 16.21 -22.55 -10.18
CA ALA A 142 15.65 -21.30 -10.70
C ALA A 142 16.08 -21.03 -12.15
N ASP A 143 17.33 -21.30 -12.49
CA ASP A 143 17.85 -21.18 -13.85
C ASP A 143 17.11 -22.09 -14.84
N ARG A 144 16.88 -23.36 -14.48
CA ARG A 144 16.10 -24.30 -15.29
C ARG A 144 14.64 -23.87 -15.47
N LYS A 145 14.09 -23.15 -14.50
CA LYS A 145 12.72 -22.62 -14.51
C LYS A 145 12.63 -21.22 -15.10
N ALA A 146 13.75 -20.62 -15.47
CA ALA A 146 13.87 -19.23 -15.93
C ALA A 146 13.28 -18.19 -14.94
N VAL A 147 13.41 -18.45 -13.65
CA VAL A 147 12.93 -17.58 -12.56
C VAL A 147 14.09 -16.82 -11.93
N THR A 148 13.91 -15.53 -11.67
CA THR A 148 14.90 -14.69 -10.96
C THR A 148 14.74 -14.85 -9.45
N LEU A 149 15.84 -14.97 -8.73
CA LEU A 149 15.91 -14.97 -7.27
C LEU A 149 16.43 -13.63 -6.76
N GLY A 150 15.80 -13.10 -5.72
CA GLY A 150 16.30 -11.97 -4.94
C GLY A 150 16.79 -12.48 -3.59
N PHE A 151 18.09 -12.38 -3.33
CA PHE A 151 18.67 -12.73 -2.04
C PHE A 151 18.68 -11.52 -1.12
N GLU A 152 17.98 -11.61 0.00
CA GLU A 152 17.78 -10.53 0.96
C GLU A 152 18.81 -10.61 2.10
N PRO A 153 19.62 -9.56 2.31
CA PRO A 153 20.34 -9.36 3.56
C PRO A 153 19.38 -8.83 4.65
N GLU A 154 19.45 -9.41 5.85
CA GLU A 154 18.53 -9.08 6.95
C GLU A 154 19.30 -8.89 8.29
N PRO A 155 19.02 -7.83 9.07
CA PRO A 155 19.68 -7.57 10.35
C PRO A 155 19.64 -8.79 11.30
N GLY A 156 20.80 -9.17 11.80
CA GLY A 156 20.99 -10.31 12.71
C GLY A 156 20.97 -11.69 12.06
N MET A 157 20.72 -11.82 10.75
CA MET A 157 20.90 -13.09 10.04
C MET A 157 22.38 -13.38 9.73
N PHE A 158 22.70 -14.54 9.14
CA PHE A 158 24.09 -14.85 8.76
C PHE A 158 24.63 -13.92 7.65
N VAL A 159 23.72 -13.40 6.81
CA VAL A 159 24.01 -12.37 5.81
C VAL A 159 23.15 -11.15 6.16
N GLU A 160 23.79 -10.10 6.62
CA GLU A 160 23.17 -8.89 7.18
C GLU A 160 23.32 -7.66 6.29
N THR A 161 24.41 -7.56 5.54
CA THR A 161 24.72 -6.39 4.71
C THR A 161 24.68 -6.70 3.22
N VAL A 162 24.50 -5.65 2.42
CA VAL A 162 24.55 -5.72 0.96
C VAL A 162 25.88 -6.29 0.47
N GLU A 163 27.01 -5.91 1.08
CA GLU A 163 28.32 -6.44 0.69
C GLU A 163 28.45 -7.94 0.99
N GLN A 164 27.95 -8.42 2.14
CA GLN A 164 27.93 -9.86 2.44
C GLN A 164 27.06 -10.63 1.44
N ALA A 165 25.93 -10.07 1.01
CA ALA A 165 25.10 -10.68 -0.02
C ALA A 165 25.81 -10.74 -1.38
N ARG A 166 26.59 -9.71 -1.74
CA ARG A 166 27.45 -9.71 -2.93
C ARG A 166 28.59 -10.72 -2.85
N GLU A 167 29.20 -10.91 -1.67
CA GLU A 167 30.16 -11.99 -1.45
C GLU A 167 29.56 -13.37 -1.70
N VAL A 168 28.32 -13.61 -1.26
CA VAL A 168 27.59 -14.85 -1.54
C VAL A 168 27.37 -15.02 -3.05
N CYS A 169 26.95 -13.98 -3.75
CA CYS A 169 26.79 -14.02 -5.22
C CYS A 169 28.12 -14.35 -5.93
N ARG A 170 29.22 -13.69 -5.55
CA ARG A 170 30.56 -13.93 -6.08
C ARG A 170 31.04 -15.36 -5.81
N ALA A 171 30.79 -15.88 -4.61
CA ALA A 171 31.13 -17.26 -4.24
C ALA A 171 30.39 -18.32 -5.08
N LEU A 172 29.22 -17.97 -5.61
CA LEU A 172 28.44 -18.79 -6.54
C LEU A 172 28.78 -18.55 -8.02
N GLY A 173 29.75 -17.66 -8.31
CA GLY A 173 30.15 -17.33 -9.68
C GLY A 173 29.25 -16.30 -10.37
N ASP A 174 28.57 -15.43 -9.61
CA ASP A 174 27.67 -14.37 -10.09
C ASP A 174 26.59 -14.85 -11.09
N PRO A 175 25.77 -15.85 -10.71
CA PRO A 175 24.76 -16.37 -11.61
C PRO A 175 23.78 -15.28 -12.08
N PRO A 176 23.36 -15.30 -13.35
CA PRO A 176 22.63 -14.18 -13.96
C PRO A 176 21.23 -13.98 -13.37
N ARG A 177 20.61 -15.05 -12.84
CA ARG A 177 19.29 -15.00 -12.20
C ARG A 177 19.34 -14.89 -10.67
N LEU A 178 20.52 -14.67 -10.10
CA LEU A 178 20.66 -14.32 -8.68
C LEU A 178 20.98 -12.82 -8.56
N GLY A 179 19.97 -12.09 -8.11
CA GLY A 179 20.06 -10.69 -7.70
C GLY A 179 19.82 -10.54 -6.20
N ILE A 180 19.58 -9.30 -5.80
CA ILE A 180 19.36 -8.87 -4.41
C ILE A 180 17.93 -8.35 -4.28
N THR A 181 17.24 -8.82 -3.25
CA THR A 181 16.09 -8.12 -2.69
C THR A 181 16.64 -7.15 -1.67
N LEU A 182 16.37 -5.85 -1.83
CA LEU A 182 16.81 -4.84 -0.87
C LEU A 182 15.64 -4.37 -0.03
N ASP A 183 15.68 -4.63 1.27
CA ASP A 183 14.85 -3.93 2.23
C ASP A 183 15.53 -2.60 2.61
N VAL A 184 14.85 -1.49 2.33
CA VAL A 184 15.41 -0.16 2.57
C VAL A 184 15.35 0.27 4.04
N GLY A 185 14.44 -0.31 4.84
CA GLY A 185 14.40 -0.11 6.27
C GLY A 185 15.58 -0.80 6.96
N HIS A 186 15.93 -2.02 6.55
CA HIS A 186 17.14 -2.71 7.02
C HIS A 186 18.40 -1.86 6.81
N CYS A 187 18.50 -1.14 5.69
CA CYS A 187 19.64 -0.28 5.39
C CYS A 187 19.85 0.84 6.43
N VAL A 188 18.81 1.28 7.15
CA VAL A 188 18.95 2.24 8.26
C VAL A 188 19.83 1.67 9.37
N MET A 189 19.82 0.35 9.56
CA MET A 189 20.60 -0.35 10.59
C MET A 189 21.96 -0.83 10.06
N THR A 190 22.02 -1.29 8.81
CA THR A 190 23.16 -2.07 8.31
C THR A 190 24.02 -1.34 7.29
N GLU A 191 23.53 -0.27 6.66
CA GLU A 191 24.21 0.43 5.56
C GLU A 191 24.51 1.89 5.93
N PRO A 192 25.72 2.23 6.42
CA PRO A 192 26.06 3.58 6.86
C PRO A 192 25.92 4.68 5.79
N ALA A 193 26.04 4.32 4.51
CA ALA A 193 25.83 5.23 3.39
C ALA A 193 24.33 5.42 3.04
N GLY A 194 23.44 4.64 3.66
CA GLY A 194 22.00 4.67 3.45
C GLY A 194 21.51 3.87 2.25
N ALA A 195 20.20 3.63 2.22
CA ALA A 195 19.54 2.82 1.19
C ALA A 195 19.76 3.36 -0.24
N HIS A 196 19.76 4.68 -0.43
CA HIS A 196 19.96 5.31 -1.74
C HIS A 196 21.34 4.97 -2.35
N ALA A 197 22.39 4.87 -1.52
CA ALA A 197 23.72 4.46 -1.95
C ALA A 197 23.75 2.96 -2.29
N ALA A 198 23.17 2.12 -1.44
CA ALA A 198 23.02 0.69 -1.71
C ALA A 198 22.27 0.40 -3.03
N ILE A 199 21.21 1.16 -3.34
CA ILE A 199 20.48 1.06 -4.61
C ILE A 199 21.39 1.38 -5.81
N ALA A 200 22.16 2.47 -5.72
CA ALA A 200 23.08 2.86 -6.78
C ALA A 200 24.21 1.83 -6.98
N ASP A 201 24.75 1.29 -5.88
CA ASP A 201 25.84 0.31 -5.89
C ASP A 201 25.40 -1.05 -6.44
N LEU A 202 24.15 -1.46 -6.19
CA LEU A 202 23.60 -2.72 -6.68
C LEU A 202 23.31 -2.70 -8.19
N GLY A 203 22.85 -1.57 -8.74
CA GLY A 203 22.51 -1.44 -10.16
C GLY A 203 21.61 -2.59 -10.64
N ASP A 204 22.02 -3.26 -11.73
CA ASP A 204 21.29 -4.39 -12.34
C ASP A 204 21.12 -5.62 -11.43
N LYS A 205 21.87 -5.70 -10.31
CA LYS A 205 21.67 -6.77 -9.33
C LYS A 205 20.46 -6.54 -8.43
N LEU A 206 19.90 -5.32 -8.36
CA LEU A 206 18.69 -5.05 -7.59
C LEU A 206 17.45 -5.55 -8.35
N VAL A 207 16.80 -6.60 -7.85
CA VAL A 207 15.67 -7.26 -8.54
C VAL A 207 14.32 -7.07 -7.84
N ASN A 208 14.33 -6.80 -6.53
CA ASN A 208 13.15 -6.57 -5.71
C ASN A 208 13.48 -5.57 -4.59
N VAL A 209 12.49 -4.81 -4.12
CA VAL A 209 12.66 -3.85 -3.02
C VAL A 209 11.52 -4.00 -2.02
N HIS A 210 11.86 -4.11 -0.74
CA HIS A 210 10.90 -3.96 0.35
C HIS A 210 10.97 -2.53 0.88
N LEU A 211 9.80 -1.90 1.03
CA LEU A 211 9.64 -0.52 1.47
C LEU A 211 8.98 -0.52 2.86
N ASP A 212 9.73 -0.11 3.86
CA ASP A 212 9.22 0.24 5.18
C ASP A 212 10.16 1.27 5.80
N ASP A 213 9.79 1.75 6.98
CA ASP A 213 10.61 2.63 7.77
C ASP A 213 11.18 1.87 8.97
N MET A 214 12.32 2.32 9.49
CA MET A 214 12.99 1.64 10.59
C MET A 214 13.83 2.64 11.40
N THR A 215 14.15 2.27 12.64
CA THR A 215 15.09 3.03 13.48
C THR A 215 16.44 2.32 13.52
N PRO A 216 17.57 3.02 13.74
CA PRO A 216 18.89 2.41 13.79
C PRO A 216 19.09 1.47 14.99
N VAL A 217 18.17 1.48 15.96
CA VAL A 217 18.33 0.77 17.25
C VAL A 217 17.57 -0.55 17.32
N ARG A 218 16.55 -0.76 16.48
CA ARG A 218 15.66 -1.90 16.58
C ARG A 218 15.19 -2.37 15.20
N HIS A 219 15.34 -3.67 14.96
CA HIS A 219 14.77 -4.35 13.80
C HIS A 219 13.25 -4.47 13.96
N GLU A 220 12.55 -3.44 13.48
CA GLU A 220 11.10 -3.32 13.51
C GLU A 220 10.64 -2.53 12.29
N HIS A 221 9.82 -3.15 11.43
CA HIS A 221 9.22 -2.50 10.27
C HIS A 221 8.11 -1.54 10.73
N LEU A 222 8.25 -0.27 10.39
CA LEU A 222 7.37 0.84 10.77
C LEU A 222 6.72 1.46 9.53
N GLU A 223 5.55 2.08 9.71
CA GLU A 223 4.96 2.93 8.68
C GLU A 223 5.86 4.14 8.37
N PHE A 224 5.90 4.58 7.12
CA PHE A 224 6.71 5.74 6.70
C PHE A 224 6.47 6.98 7.56
N GLY A 225 7.55 7.63 7.97
CA GLY A 225 7.55 8.81 8.83
C GLY A 225 7.63 8.50 10.32
N HIS A 226 7.71 7.21 10.71
CA HIS A 226 7.90 6.79 12.10
C HIS A 226 9.32 6.28 12.40
N GLY A 227 10.19 6.18 11.38
CA GLY A 227 11.60 5.85 11.51
C GLY A 227 12.49 6.95 10.92
N ASP A 228 13.69 6.55 10.51
CA ASP A 228 14.76 7.44 10.05
C ASP A 228 15.05 7.31 8.54
N LEU A 229 14.21 6.58 7.79
CA LEU A 229 14.40 6.41 6.35
C LEU A 229 14.04 7.69 5.57
N ASP A 230 14.96 8.17 4.73
CA ASP A 230 14.63 9.13 3.68
C ASP A 230 13.98 8.41 2.47
N LEU A 231 12.67 8.17 2.56
CA LEU A 231 11.88 7.55 1.49
C LEU A 231 11.99 8.33 0.17
N GLY A 232 12.13 9.64 0.23
CA GLY A 232 12.27 10.47 -0.95
C GLY A 232 13.58 10.20 -1.71
N ALA A 233 14.70 10.12 -1.00
CA ALA A 233 15.99 9.74 -1.57
C ALA A 233 16.00 8.31 -2.12
N VAL A 234 15.30 7.38 -1.45
CA VAL A 234 15.09 6.01 -1.95
C VAL A 234 14.37 6.00 -3.30
N ILE A 235 13.23 6.69 -3.40
CA ILE A 235 12.45 6.73 -4.64
C ILE A 235 13.24 7.41 -5.78
N ASP A 236 13.98 8.48 -5.49
CA ASP A 236 14.87 9.13 -6.46
C ASP A 236 15.98 8.18 -6.95
N ALA A 237 16.57 7.40 -6.05
CA ALA A 237 17.62 6.44 -6.40
C ALA A 237 17.07 5.30 -7.27
N LEU A 238 15.89 4.77 -6.96
CA LEU A 238 15.23 3.74 -7.78
C LEU A 238 14.88 4.24 -9.17
N HIS A 239 14.41 5.49 -9.30
CA HIS A 239 14.17 6.09 -10.61
C HIS A 239 15.48 6.30 -11.38
N SER A 240 16.52 6.81 -10.71
CA SER A 240 17.81 7.11 -11.34
C SER A 240 18.57 5.87 -11.79
N SER A 241 18.42 4.75 -11.07
CA SER A 241 18.99 3.45 -11.45
C SER A 241 18.22 2.76 -12.59
N GLY A 242 17.03 3.25 -12.94
CA GLY A 242 16.17 2.61 -13.94
C GLY A 242 15.46 1.35 -13.42
N PHE A 243 15.31 1.21 -12.10
CA PHE A 243 14.70 0.03 -11.48
C PHE A 243 13.31 -0.28 -12.07
N ALA A 244 13.17 -1.46 -12.65
CA ALA A 244 11.96 -1.92 -13.32
C ALA A 244 11.19 -3.00 -12.54
N GLY A 245 11.73 -3.49 -11.42
CA GLY A 245 11.13 -4.52 -10.59
C GLY A 245 9.98 -4.01 -9.69
N VAL A 246 9.65 -4.81 -8.70
CA VAL A 246 8.64 -4.51 -7.68
C VAL A 246 9.30 -3.81 -6.49
N ALA A 247 8.74 -2.68 -6.07
CA ALA A 247 9.03 -2.05 -4.79
C ALA A 247 7.77 -2.11 -3.93
N SER A 248 7.74 -3.03 -2.97
CA SER A 248 6.54 -3.36 -2.20
C SER A 248 6.63 -2.94 -0.75
N VAL A 249 5.57 -2.32 -0.24
CA VAL A 249 5.47 -1.99 1.18
C VAL A 249 5.42 -3.26 2.04
N GLU A 250 6.29 -3.39 3.04
CA GLU A 250 6.37 -4.57 3.91
C GLU A 250 6.08 -4.23 5.38
N LEU A 251 4.89 -4.59 5.86
CA LEU A 251 4.43 -4.23 7.21
C LEU A 251 3.76 -5.41 7.93
N PRO A 252 4.52 -6.47 8.28
CA PRO A 252 3.97 -7.76 8.74
C PRO A 252 3.39 -7.77 10.17
N ARG A 253 3.18 -6.59 10.77
CA ARG A 253 2.55 -6.39 12.09
C ARG A 253 1.35 -5.43 12.03
N HIS A 254 0.98 -4.97 10.84
CA HIS A 254 -0.02 -3.92 10.65
C HIS A 254 -1.34 -4.42 10.06
N SER A 255 -1.54 -5.75 9.99
CA SER A 255 -2.78 -6.37 9.47
C SER A 255 -4.06 -5.87 10.15
N HIS A 256 -3.97 -5.51 11.44
CA HIS A 256 -5.09 -4.99 12.23
C HIS A 256 -5.68 -3.67 11.71
N ASP A 257 -4.91 -2.87 10.97
CA ASP A 257 -5.33 -1.60 10.37
C ASP A 257 -5.03 -1.55 8.85
N ALA A 258 -4.90 -2.71 8.21
CA ALA A 258 -4.38 -2.83 6.84
C ALA A 258 -5.05 -1.90 5.81
N PRO A 259 -6.40 -1.72 5.79
CA PRO A 259 -7.02 -0.82 4.82
C PRO A 259 -6.59 0.64 4.95
N ASN A 260 -6.27 1.12 6.16
CA ASN A 260 -5.82 2.50 6.36
C ASN A 260 -4.30 2.63 6.14
N VAL A 261 -3.53 1.64 6.60
CA VAL A 261 -2.07 1.55 6.37
C VAL A 261 -1.75 1.56 4.86
N LEU A 262 -2.52 0.83 4.05
CA LEU A 262 -2.44 0.85 2.58
C LEU A 262 -2.55 2.27 2.00
N ARG A 263 -3.49 3.07 2.53
CA ARG A 263 -3.75 4.45 2.08
C ARG A 263 -2.63 5.39 2.49
N ARG A 264 -2.22 5.34 3.76
CA ARG A 264 -1.12 6.16 4.30
C ARG A 264 0.18 5.87 3.55
N SER A 265 0.49 4.59 3.35
CA SER A 265 1.67 4.16 2.60
C SER A 265 1.68 4.66 1.15
N MET A 266 0.56 4.54 0.43
CA MET A 266 0.47 5.05 -0.94
C MET A 266 0.56 6.59 -0.99
N SER A 267 0.00 7.29 0.01
CA SER A 267 0.13 8.75 0.13
C SER A 267 1.60 9.16 0.30
N ALA A 268 2.32 8.48 1.19
CA ALA A 268 3.76 8.70 1.43
C ALA A 268 4.59 8.45 0.16
N ILE A 269 4.34 7.34 -0.56
CA ILE A 269 5.04 7.03 -1.81
C ILE A 269 4.75 8.07 -2.90
N LYS A 270 3.50 8.53 -3.02
CA LYS A 270 3.15 9.62 -3.96
C LYS A 270 3.88 10.92 -3.64
N ARG A 271 4.05 11.25 -2.35
CA ARG A 271 4.83 12.43 -1.92
C ARG A 271 6.31 12.24 -2.21
N ALA A 272 6.86 11.07 -1.89
CA ALA A 272 8.25 10.72 -2.16
C ALA A 272 8.59 10.75 -3.65
N SER A 273 7.62 10.43 -4.51
CA SER A 273 7.75 10.48 -5.97
C SER A 273 7.74 11.90 -6.55
N LEU A 274 7.45 12.93 -5.75
CA LEU A 274 7.58 14.31 -6.19
C LEU A 274 9.06 14.70 -6.28
N PRO A 275 9.44 15.60 -7.21
CA PRO A 275 10.79 16.14 -7.27
C PRO A 275 11.20 16.79 -5.94
N ILE A 276 12.50 16.75 -5.62
CA ILE A 276 13.02 17.29 -4.35
C ILE A 276 12.59 18.74 -4.09
N VAL A 277 12.55 19.59 -5.12
CA VAL A 277 12.11 20.99 -5.01
C VAL A 277 10.65 21.10 -4.57
N ALA A 278 9.78 20.19 -5.00
CA ALA A 278 8.38 20.15 -4.62
C ALA A 278 8.21 19.63 -3.19
N ARG A 279 8.94 18.58 -2.82
CA ARG A 279 8.98 18.07 -1.44
C ARG A 279 9.44 19.14 -0.46
N SER A 280 10.57 19.80 -0.74
CA SER A 280 11.09 20.89 0.09
C SER A 280 10.11 22.07 0.21
N TRP A 281 9.36 22.38 -0.84
CA TRP A 281 8.31 23.40 -0.75
C TRP A 281 7.19 22.98 0.22
N ILE A 282 6.73 21.73 0.14
CA ILE A 282 5.72 21.18 1.05
C ILE A 282 6.24 21.22 2.49
N ASP A 283 7.47 20.75 2.72
CA ASP A 283 8.08 20.68 4.07
C ASP A 283 8.16 22.07 4.71
N ASN A 284 8.62 23.07 3.95
CA ASN A 284 8.69 24.45 4.42
C ASN A 284 7.30 25.03 4.71
N ALA A 285 6.32 24.79 3.84
CA ALA A 285 4.97 25.28 4.02
C ALA A 285 4.26 24.61 5.22
N VAL A 286 4.49 23.31 5.44
CA VAL A 286 4.03 22.59 6.63
C VAL A 286 4.65 23.18 7.89
N ALA A 287 5.98 23.41 7.91
CA ALA A 287 6.66 24.02 9.05
C ALA A 287 6.15 25.44 9.36
N GLU A 288 5.84 26.24 8.32
CA GLU A 288 5.23 27.57 8.50
C GLU A 288 3.81 27.48 9.11
N ILE A 289 2.99 26.52 8.66
CA ILE A 289 1.63 26.29 9.19
C ILE A 289 1.69 25.82 10.65
N HIS A 290 2.61 24.92 10.99
CA HIS A 290 2.83 24.48 12.36
C HIS A 290 3.14 25.67 13.28
N HIS A 291 3.99 26.59 12.83
CA HIS A 291 4.31 27.79 13.60
C HIS A 291 3.17 28.82 13.64
N ASN A 292 2.44 28.98 12.53
CA ASN A 292 1.33 29.90 12.40
C ASN A 292 0.23 29.34 11.48
N PRO A 293 -0.86 28.78 12.03
CA PRO A 293 -1.95 28.19 11.25
C PRO A 293 -2.53 29.07 10.14
N ASP A 294 -2.58 30.39 10.33
CA ASP A 294 -3.12 31.33 9.32
C ASP A 294 -2.34 31.31 8.00
N LYS A 295 -1.09 30.83 8.00
CA LYS A 295 -0.27 30.68 6.79
C LYS A 295 -0.87 29.73 5.77
N ILE A 296 -1.78 28.84 6.16
CA ILE A 296 -2.48 27.97 5.22
C ILE A 296 -3.27 28.77 4.17
N LEU A 297 -3.85 29.92 4.53
CA LEU A 297 -4.63 30.75 3.60
C LEU A 297 -3.76 31.33 2.47
N GLU A 298 -2.45 31.42 2.68
CA GLU A 298 -1.48 31.85 1.68
C GLU A 298 -0.86 30.66 0.93
N ALA A 299 -0.49 29.59 1.65
CA ALA A 299 0.20 28.43 1.10
C ALA A 299 -0.70 27.54 0.23
N PHE A 300 -1.94 27.32 0.66
CA PHE A 300 -2.90 26.43 -0.01
C PHE A 300 -3.22 26.83 -1.46
N PRO A 301 -3.51 28.10 -1.78
CA PRO A 301 -3.67 28.52 -3.18
C PRO A 301 -2.33 28.59 -3.93
N LYS A 302 -1.21 28.86 -3.24
CA LYS A 302 0.12 28.87 -3.87
C LYS A 302 0.58 27.48 -4.33
N ALA A 303 0.01 26.40 -3.79
CA ALA A 303 0.35 25.03 -4.16
C ALA A 303 0.24 24.80 -5.68
N GLU A 304 -0.76 25.37 -6.35
CA GLU A 304 -0.89 25.22 -7.81
C GLU A 304 0.31 25.79 -8.56
N ARG A 305 0.74 27.01 -8.20
CA ARG A 305 1.90 27.65 -8.83
C ARG A 305 3.20 26.92 -8.48
N ALA A 306 3.34 26.51 -7.22
CA ALA A 306 4.51 25.75 -6.76
C ALA A 306 4.64 24.39 -7.47
N MET A 307 3.52 23.78 -7.87
CA MET A 307 3.47 22.48 -8.55
C MET A 307 3.23 22.58 -10.06
N SER A 308 3.20 23.79 -10.62
CA SER A 308 2.79 24.07 -12.02
C SER A 308 3.64 23.35 -13.08
N GLN A 309 4.89 23.02 -12.76
CA GLN A 309 5.80 22.27 -13.63
C GLN A 309 5.65 20.74 -13.51
N HIS A 310 4.77 20.25 -12.63
CA HIS A 310 4.66 18.84 -12.29
C HIS A 310 3.31 18.25 -12.73
N SER A 311 2.23 18.58 -12.03
CA SER A 311 0.85 18.18 -12.40
C SER A 311 -0.18 18.78 -11.46
N SER A 312 -1.45 18.78 -11.87
CA SER A 312 -2.58 19.06 -10.98
C SER A 312 -2.70 18.05 -9.82
N ALA A 313 -2.27 16.80 -10.03
CA ALA A 313 -2.23 15.78 -8.97
C ALA A 313 -1.20 16.12 -7.90
N ALA A 314 -0.05 16.69 -8.27
CA ALA A 314 0.95 17.17 -7.31
C ALA A 314 0.44 18.37 -6.50
N ALA A 315 -0.27 19.31 -7.13
CA ALA A 315 -0.92 20.43 -6.44
C ALA A 315 -1.96 19.95 -5.42
N LEU A 316 -2.79 18.98 -5.81
CA LEU A 316 -3.76 18.36 -4.91
C LEU A 316 -3.04 17.70 -3.72
N LEU A 317 -2.03 16.86 -3.96
CA LEU A 317 -1.29 16.19 -2.90
C LEU A 317 -0.65 17.18 -1.92
N ALA A 318 -0.03 18.25 -2.43
CA ALA A 318 0.54 19.30 -1.61
C ALA A 318 -0.53 19.93 -0.69
N ARG A 319 -1.69 20.30 -1.24
CA ARG A 319 -2.82 20.83 -0.45
C ARG A 319 -3.31 19.86 0.64
N LEU A 320 -3.35 18.55 0.34
CA LEU A 320 -3.72 17.52 1.33
C LEU A 320 -2.72 17.49 2.49
N GLN A 321 -1.41 17.58 2.21
CA GLN A 321 -0.37 17.60 3.25
C GLN A 321 -0.46 18.85 4.13
N LEU A 322 -0.72 20.02 3.54
CA LEU A 322 -0.91 21.26 4.30
C LEU A 322 -2.12 21.19 5.23
N LEU A 323 -3.23 20.61 4.76
CA LEU A 323 -4.45 20.47 5.56
C LEU A 323 -4.25 19.43 6.67
N ALA A 324 -3.60 18.29 6.38
CA ALA A 324 -3.26 17.29 7.39
C ALA A 324 -2.41 17.90 8.51
N ALA A 325 -1.38 18.69 8.17
CA ALA A 325 -0.56 19.40 9.15
C ALA A 325 -1.38 20.38 10.02
N LEU A 326 -2.27 21.17 9.41
CA LEU A 326 -3.15 22.08 10.13
C LEU A 326 -4.02 21.35 11.17
N VAL A 327 -4.55 20.18 10.81
CA VAL A 327 -5.47 19.41 11.67
C VAL A 327 -4.73 18.63 12.76
N ALA A 328 -3.59 18.01 12.43
CA ALA A 328 -2.87 17.15 13.35
C ALA A 328 -2.17 17.94 14.48
N GLU A 329 -1.68 19.14 14.17
CA GLU A 329 -0.80 19.88 15.09
C GLU A 329 -1.41 21.21 15.56
N GLY A 330 -2.45 21.71 14.86
CA GLY A 330 -3.12 22.97 15.20
C GLY A 330 -4.22 22.82 16.26
N PRO A 331 -4.54 23.89 17.03
CA PRO A 331 -5.73 23.89 17.86
C PRO A 331 -6.99 23.73 17.01
N ASP A 332 -7.87 22.79 17.36
CA ASP A 332 -9.12 22.51 16.61
C ASP A 332 -9.99 23.77 16.42
N ALA A 333 -10.04 24.64 17.44
CA ALA A 333 -10.74 25.92 17.39
C ALA A 333 -10.21 26.90 16.32
N ALA A 334 -8.95 26.74 15.91
CA ALA A 334 -8.34 27.51 14.82
C ALA A 334 -8.45 26.79 13.47
N ALA A 335 -8.28 25.47 13.44
CA ALA A 335 -8.29 24.67 12.22
C ALA A 335 -9.64 24.74 11.48
N GLY A 336 -10.76 24.52 12.19
CA GLY A 336 -12.10 24.50 11.59
C GLY A 336 -12.45 25.78 10.79
N PRO A 337 -12.35 26.99 11.39
CA PRO A 337 -12.61 28.23 10.68
C PRO A 337 -11.69 28.48 9.48
N LEU A 338 -10.43 28.02 9.54
CA LEU A 338 -9.50 28.14 8.41
C LEU A 338 -9.89 27.21 7.26
N ILE A 339 -10.25 25.96 7.54
CA ILE A 339 -10.76 24.98 6.57
C ILE A 339 -12.03 25.51 5.90
N GLU A 340 -12.94 26.10 6.67
CA GLU A 340 -14.16 26.70 6.14
C GLU A 340 -13.84 27.83 5.14
N LYS A 341 -12.92 28.73 5.50
CA LYS A 341 -12.46 29.82 4.62
C LYS A 341 -11.85 29.31 3.31
N LEU A 342 -11.00 28.29 3.40
CA LEU A 342 -10.38 27.66 2.21
C LEU A 342 -11.43 27.11 1.26
N TYR A 343 -12.49 26.49 1.78
CA TYR A 343 -13.57 25.96 0.95
C TYR A 343 -14.50 27.05 0.39
N GLN A 344 -14.87 28.05 1.20
CA GLN A 344 -15.81 29.11 0.81
C GLN A 344 -15.25 30.01 -0.29
N TRP A 345 -13.95 30.33 -0.24
CA TRP A 345 -13.31 31.22 -1.21
C TRP A 345 -12.47 30.49 -2.25
N GLY A 346 -12.35 29.17 -2.13
CA GLY A 346 -11.56 28.37 -3.05
C GLY A 346 -12.29 28.04 -4.36
N ASP A 347 -11.51 27.79 -5.40
CA ASP A 347 -12.02 27.21 -6.65
C ASP A 347 -12.45 25.74 -6.50
N SER A 348 -12.89 25.10 -7.59
CA SER A 348 -13.33 23.70 -7.56
C SER A 348 -12.25 22.72 -7.14
N ASP A 349 -10.98 22.95 -7.50
CA ASP A 349 -9.87 22.06 -7.17
C ASP A 349 -9.41 22.27 -5.72
N GLU A 350 -9.51 23.48 -5.20
CA GLU A 350 -9.28 23.82 -3.81
C GLU A 350 -10.36 23.24 -2.90
N ARG A 351 -11.63 23.36 -3.27
CA ARG A 351 -12.75 22.72 -2.56
C ARG A 351 -12.63 21.21 -2.54
N LEU A 352 -12.21 20.62 -3.66
CA LEU A 352 -11.94 19.18 -3.75
C LEU A 352 -10.79 18.79 -2.81
N ALA A 353 -9.74 19.59 -2.74
CA ALA A 353 -8.61 19.37 -1.85
C ALA A 353 -9.01 19.49 -0.37
N VAL A 354 -9.91 20.41 -0.01
CA VAL A 354 -10.44 20.50 1.36
C VAL A 354 -11.20 19.22 1.75
N LEU A 355 -12.13 18.76 0.92
CA LEU A 355 -12.93 17.56 1.21
C LEU A 355 -12.06 16.30 1.35
N ARG A 356 -11.12 16.12 0.42
CA ARG A 356 -10.17 14.99 0.46
C ARG A 356 -9.15 15.14 1.60
N GLY A 357 -8.82 16.36 1.99
CA GLY A 357 -7.92 16.63 3.11
C GLY A 357 -8.56 16.28 4.44
N LEU A 358 -9.85 16.57 4.62
CA LEU A 358 -10.61 16.13 5.80
C LEU A 358 -10.66 14.60 5.92
N GLU A 359 -10.80 13.89 4.79
CA GLU A 359 -10.68 12.44 4.76
C GLU A 359 -9.28 11.97 5.14
N ALA A 360 -8.23 12.56 4.56
CA ALA A 360 -6.84 12.21 4.90
C ALA A 360 -6.54 12.45 6.39
N ALA A 361 -6.94 13.59 6.94
CA ALA A 361 -6.75 13.90 8.35
C ALA A 361 -7.52 12.93 9.28
N ALA A 362 -8.71 12.48 8.87
CA ALA A 362 -9.47 11.47 9.60
C ALA A 362 -8.86 10.05 9.55
N LEU A 363 -7.95 9.79 8.59
CA LEU A 363 -7.19 8.53 8.52
C LEU A 363 -5.97 8.53 9.43
N ASP A 364 -5.40 9.70 9.70
CA ASP A 364 -4.20 9.87 10.52
C ASP A 364 -4.55 9.99 12.02
N GLY A 365 -5.76 10.41 12.37
CA GLY A 365 -6.20 10.50 13.75
C GLY A 365 -7.65 10.97 13.94
N PRO A 366 -8.12 11.05 15.21
CA PRO A 366 -9.42 11.63 15.50
C PRO A 366 -9.43 13.11 15.14
N LEU A 367 -10.48 13.54 14.43
CA LEU A 367 -10.74 14.96 14.20
C LEU A 367 -11.33 15.59 15.45
N GLY A 368 -10.99 16.85 15.71
CA GLY A 368 -11.65 17.64 16.76
C GLY A 368 -13.10 17.97 16.41
N ASP A 369 -13.89 18.33 17.43
CA ASP A 369 -15.34 18.56 17.30
C ASP A 369 -15.66 19.73 16.34
N VAL A 370 -14.87 20.81 16.38
CA VAL A 370 -15.07 21.99 15.53
C VAL A 370 -14.76 21.63 14.08
N THR A 371 -13.61 21.01 13.83
CA THR A 371 -13.22 20.56 12.48
C THR A 371 -14.23 19.56 11.91
N THR A 372 -14.72 18.64 12.73
CA THR A 372 -15.75 17.67 12.32
C THR A 372 -17.06 18.36 11.94
N ALA A 373 -17.55 19.28 12.77
CA ALA A 373 -18.79 20.01 12.50
C ALA A 373 -18.70 20.88 11.22
N VAL A 374 -17.56 21.54 11.02
CA VAL A 374 -17.26 22.27 9.77
C VAL A 374 -17.26 21.29 8.60
N GLY A 375 -16.51 20.20 8.69
CA GLY A 375 -16.40 19.21 7.61
C GLY A 375 -17.74 18.62 7.18
N VAL A 376 -18.65 18.34 8.13
CA VAL A 376 -20.03 17.89 7.81
C VAL A 376 -20.76 18.96 7.00
N THR A 377 -20.70 20.23 7.44
CA THR A 377 -21.33 21.36 6.72
C THR A 377 -20.79 21.48 5.29
N LEU A 378 -19.47 21.35 5.11
CA LEU A 378 -18.82 21.43 3.79
C LEU A 378 -19.21 20.25 2.90
N ALA A 379 -19.27 19.03 3.45
CA ALA A 379 -19.70 17.85 2.71
C ALA A 379 -21.16 17.97 2.25
N GLU A 380 -22.06 18.46 3.11
CA GLU A 380 -23.46 18.70 2.72
C GLU A 380 -23.61 19.77 1.64
N ASP A 381 -22.80 20.83 1.68
CA ASP A 381 -22.76 21.81 0.60
C ASP A 381 -22.25 21.21 -0.72
N ALA A 382 -21.20 20.40 -0.67
CA ALA A 382 -20.67 19.70 -1.83
C ALA A 382 -21.71 18.76 -2.47
N LEU A 383 -22.55 18.10 -1.66
CA LEU A 383 -23.68 17.29 -2.15
C LEU A 383 -24.74 18.11 -2.90
N ARG A 384 -24.84 19.43 -2.68
CA ARG A 384 -25.74 20.33 -3.41
C ARG A 384 -25.15 20.78 -4.76
N CYS A 385 -23.83 20.68 -4.93
CA CYS A 385 -23.12 21.08 -6.15
C CYS A 385 -23.25 20.05 -7.28
N ASN A 386 -23.14 20.48 -8.55
CA ASN A 386 -23.21 19.59 -9.72
C ASN A 386 -21.82 19.14 -10.25
N ASP A 387 -20.77 19.22 -9.43
CA ASP A 387 -19.44 18.68 -9.77
C ASP A 387 -19.31 17.24 -9.24
N PRO A 388 -19.17 16.22 -10.13
CA PRO A 388 -19.04 14.82 -9.71
C PRO A 388 -17.87 14.56 -8.76
N ARG A 389 -16.79 15.35 -8.88
CA ARG A 389 -15.58 15.19 -8.05
C ARG A 389 -15.85 15.62 -6.62
N LEU A 390 -16.57 16.72 -6.43
CA LEU A 390 -16.96 17.23 -5.10
C LEU A 390 -17.97 16.31 -4.42
N VAL A 391 -18.99 15.87 -5.16
CA VAL A 391 -20.00 14.92 -4.62
C VAL A 391 -19.32 13.60 -4.24
N GLY A 392 -18.41 13.10 -5.07
CA GLY A 392 -17.63 11.90 -4.77
C GLY A 392 -16.76 12.05 -3.53
N ALA A 393 -16.03 13.16 -3.39
CA ALA A 393 -15.20 13.43 -2.21
C ALA A 393 -16.04 13.60 -0.94
N ALA A 394 -17.21 14.24 -1.03
CA ALA A 394 -18.12 14.40 0.10
C ALA A 394 -18.68 13.06 0.62
N LEU A 395 -18.75 12.04 -0.24
CA LEU A 395 -19.18 10.68 0.10
C LEU A 395 -18.01 9.72 0.34
N GLY A 396 -16.77 10.24 0.42
CA GLY A 396 -15.59 9.48 0.81
C GLY A 396 -15.63 9.03 2.28
N GLY A 397 -14.50 8.56 2.81
CA GLY A 397 -14.43 8.01 4.18
C GLY A 397 -14.95 8.95 5.26
N PHE A 398 -14.66 10.25 5.14
CA PHE A 398 -15.21 11.28 6.03
C PHE A 398 -16.74 11.31 6.00
N GLY A 399 -17.34 11.41 4.81
CA GLY A 399 -18.79 11.45 4.64
C GLY A 399 -19.48 10.20 5.15
N THR A 400 -18.90 9.03 4.84
CA THR A 400 -19.38 7.74 5.35
C THR A 400 -19.33 7.66 6.87
N ARG A 401 -18.43 8.37 7.56
CA ARG A 401 -18.36 8.39 9.02
C ARG A 401 -19.30 9.42 9.66
N PHE A 402 -19.37 10.62 9.10
CA PHE A 402 -19.95 11.77 9.81
C PHE A 402 -21.25 12.33 9.21
N LEU A 403 -21.56 12.07 7.93
CA LEU A 403 -22.82 12.55 7.36
C LEU A 403 -24.01 11.82 7.99
N ALA A 404 -25.10 12.58 8.21
CA ALA A 404 -26.38 12.01 8.58
C ALA A 404 -26.87 11.05 7.48
N GLN A 405 -27.56 9.99 7.90
CA GLN A 405 -28.01 8.94 7.00
C GLN A 405 -28.87 9.46 5.84
N HIS A 406 -29.72 10.45 6.09
CA HIS A 406 -30.51 11.10 5.04
C HIS A 406 -29.64 11.78 3.98
N SER A 407 -28.71 12.66 4.39
CA SER A 407 -27.79 13.37 3.48
C SER A 407 -26.94 12.38 2.67
N TRP A 408 -26.42 11.34 3.33
CA TRP A 408 -25.60 10.32 2.68
C TRP A 408 -26.37 9.52 1.61
N ARG A 409 -27.60 9.04 1.90
CA ARG A 409 -28.44 8.33 0.90
C ARG A 409 -28.71 9.18 -0.34
N HIS A 410 -29.08 10.44 -0.13
CA HIS A 410 -29.34 11.37 -1.22
C HIS A 410 -28.08 11.63 -2.05
N GLY A 411 -26.92 11.73 -1.41
CA GLY A 411 -25.64 11.81 -2.11
C GLY A 411 -25.34 10.57 -2.96
N VAL A 412 -25.54 9.36 -2.43
CA VAL A 412 -25.36 8.11 -3.19
C VAL A 412 -26.27 8.07 -4.42
N MET A 413 -27.54 8.42 -4.27
CA MET A 413 -28.47 8.52 -5.40
C MET A 413 -28.02 9.60 -6.39
N LYS A 414 -27.46 10.71 -5.91
CA LYS A 414 -26.90 11.75 -6.78
C LYS A 414 -25.75 11.24 -7.65
N LEU A 415 -24.82 10.46 -7.09
CA LEU A 415 -23.74 9.84 -7.89
C LEU A 415 -24.30 8.94 -8.98
N ILE A 416 -25.35 8.16 -8.70
CA ILE A 416 -26.07 7.37 -9.70
C ILE A 416 -26.65 8.26 -10.80
N PHE A 417 -27.33 9.35 -10.44
CA PHE A 417 -27.88 10.29 -11.42
C PHE A 417 -26.81 10.94 -12.29
N MET A 418 -25.60 11.12 -11.74
CA MET A 418 -24.43 11.68 -12.42
C MET A 418 -23.60 10.62 -13.14
N GLU A 419 -24.05 9.36 -13.16
CA GLU A 419 -23.37 8.21 -13.78
C GLU A 419 -21.94 7.98 -13.25
N VAL A 420 -21.71 8.32 -11.98
CA VAL A 420 -20.44 8.09 -11.29
C VAL A 420 -20.46 6.69 -10.64
N PRO A 421 -19.43 5.85 -10.89
CA PRO A 421 -19.36 4.52 -10.29
C PRO A 421 -19.32 4.54 -8.76
N LEU A 422 -20.18 3.73 -8.14
CA LEU A 422 -20.33 3.63 -6.69
C LEU A 422 -19.23 2.82 -6.01
N ARG A 423 -18.41 2.08 -6.76
CA ARG A 423 -17.25 1.35 -6.20
C ARG A 423 -16.29 2.23 -5.40
N ALA A 424 -16.29 3.54 -5.66
CA ALA A 424 -15.45 4.51 -4.95
C ALA A 424 -16.07 5.04 -3.64
N VAL A 425 -17.31 4.66 -3.31
CA VAL A 425 -18.00 5.11 -2.10
C VAL A 425 -17.77 4.07 -0.99
N PRO A 426 -16.92 4.36 0.01
CA PRO A 426 -16.67 3.43 1.11
C PRO A 426 -17.92 3.26 1.98
N GLY A 427 -18.06 2.09 2.59
CA GLY A 427 -19.13 1.82 3.57
C GLY A 427 -20.54 1.66 2.98
N LEU A 428 -20.69 1.53 1.65
CA LEU A 428 -21.99 1.24 1.01
C LEU A 428 -22.68 0.04 1.64
N ARG A 429 -21.97 -1.07 1.86
CA ARG A 429 -22.53 -2.28 2.49
C ARG A 429 -22.94 -2.09 3.94
N ILE A 430 -22.32 -1.14 4.63
CA ILE A 430 -22.56 -0.86 6.06
C ILE A 430 -23.75 0.10 6.20
N ARG A 431 -23.84 1.10 5.33
CA ARG A 431 -24.83 2.17 5.40
C ARG A 431 -26.03 1.96 4.49
N ALA A 432 -26.02 1.01 3.57
CA ALA A 432 -27.21 0.67 2.80
C ALA A 432 -28.34 0.23 3.75
N ASP A 433 -29.57 0.62 3.44
CA ASP A 433 -30.75 0.25 4.20
C ASP A 433 -31.98 0.19 3.30
N ALA A 434 -33.12 -0.17 3.91
CA ALA A 434 -34.38 -0.34 3.19
C ALA A 434 -34.82 0.91 2.42
N GLU A 435 -34.56 2.11 2.93
CA GLU A 435 -34.94 3.34 2.24
C GLU A 435 -34.06 3.58 1.01
N LEU A 436 -32.75 3.33 1.10
CA LEU A 436 -31.88 3.38 -0.07
C LEU A 436 -32.28 2.35 -1.14
N ALA A 437 -32.67 1.14 -0.73
CA ALA A 437 -33.21 0.12 -1.64
C ALA A 437 -34.48 0.59 -2.35
N ARG A 438 -35.38 1.24 -1.60
CA ARG A 438 -36.63 1.79 -2.12
C ARG A 438 -36.34 2.87 -3.16
N MET A 439 -35.45 3.82 -2.84
CA MET A 439 -35.01 4.87 -3.76
C MET A 439 -34.38 4.28 -5.04
N ALA A 440 -33.53 3.26 -4.92
CA ALA A 440 -32.94 2.57 -6.06
C ALA A 440 -34.00 1.86 -6.91
N THR A 441 -34.99 1.23 -6.30
CA THR A 441 -36.10 0.53 -6.97
C THR A 441 -36.98 1.50 -7.75
N ASP A 442 -37.31 2.66 -7.17
CA ASP A 442 -38.06 3.72 -7.84
C ASP A 442 -37.29 4.22 -9.07
N TYR A 443 -35.99 4.46 -8.92
CA TYR A 443 -35.12 4.88 -10.03
C TYR A 443 -35.04 3.83 -11.15
N ILE A 444 -34.89 2.55 -10.81
CA ILE A 444 -34.90 1.45 -11.79
C ILE A 444 -36.22 1.43 -12.56
N SER A 445 -37.34 1.58 -11.85
CA SER A 445 -38.68 1.57 -12.45
C SER A 445 -38.86 2.73 -13.41
N GLU A 446 -38.44 3.94 -13.02
CA GLU A 446 -38.48 5.13 -13.87
C GLU A 446 -37.61 4.96 -15.14
N ARG A 447 -36.36 4.50 -14.98
CA ARG A 447 -35.44 4.27 -16.11
C ARG A 447 -35.99 3.22 -17.07
N THR A 448 -36.54 2.13 -16.54
CA THR A 448 -37.12 1.05 -17.34
C THR A 448 -38.36 1.52 -18.10
N ALA A 449 -39.27 2.26 -17.44
CA ALA A 449 -40.44 2.84 -18.08
C ALA A 449 -40.06 3.84 -19.19
N ALA A 450 -38.94 4.54 -19.05
CA ALA A 450 -38.38 5.44 -20.07
C ALA A 450 -37.53 4.73 -21.15
N GLY A 451 -37.42 3.39 -21.12
CA GLY A 451 -36.60 2.62 -22.08
C GLY A 451 -35.10 2.86 -21.96
N ARG A 452 -34.62 3.33 -20.80
CA ARG A 452 -33.21 3.67 -20.56
C ARG A 452 -32.48 2.52 -19.84
N PRO A 453 -31.17 2.32 -20.08
CA PRO A 453 -30.40 1.30 -19.40
C PRO A 453 -30.27 1.58 -17.90
N VAL A 454 -30.13 0.49 -17.13
CA VAL A 454 -29.93 0.47 -15.67
C VAL A 454 -28.52 -0.05 -15.38
N SER A 455 -27.72 0.72 -14.65
CA SER A 455 -26.34 0.35 -14.32
C SER A 455 -26.27 -0.79 -13.30
N ALA A 456 -25.15 -1.51 -13.27
CA ALA A 456 -24.88 -2.55 -12.29
C ALA A 456 -24.91 -2.02 -10.85
N ASP A 457 -24.43 -0.79 -10.64
CA ASP A 457 -24.37 -0.15 -9.33
C ASP A 457 -25.74 0.04 -8.69
N VAL A 458 -26.76 0.45 -9.45
CA VAL A 458 -28.12 0.61 -8.89
C VAL A 458 -28.73 -0.75 -8.55
N ARG A 459 -28.49 -1.77 -9.37
CA ARG A 459 -28.94 -3.14 -9.08
C ARG A 459 -28.25 -3.69 -7.83
N MET A 460 -26.96 -3.39 -7.65
CA MET A 460 -26.20 -3.74 -6.45
C MET A 460 -26.82 -3.12 -5.19
N LEU A 461 -27.18 -1.82 -5.22
CA LEU A 461 -27.85 -1.17 -4.08
C LEU A 461 -29.19 -1.83 -3.73
N GLN A 462 -30.00 -2.17 -4.73
CA GLN A 462 -31.26 -2.87 -4.53
C GLN A 462 -31.04 -4.22 -3.81
N GLN A 463 -30.01 -4.97 -4.20
CA GLN A 463 -29.68 -6.26 -3.61
C GLN A 463 -29.13 -6.14 -2.18
N LEU A 464 -28.20 -5.20 -1.95
CA LEU A 464 -27.54 -5.02 -0.65
C LEU A 464 -28.54 -4.79 0.48
N ALA A 465 -29.52 -3.93 0.25
CA ALA A 465 -30.51 -3.62 1.27
C ALA A 465 -31.63 -4.68 1.38
N ALA A 466 -31.87 -5.48 0.34
CA ALA A 466 -32.77 -6.63 0.41
C ALA A 466 -32.18 -7.78 1.25
N THR A 467 -30.86 -7.98 1.24
CA THR A 467 -30.23 -9.03 2.07
C THR A 467 -30.29 -8.71 3.56
N MET A 468 -30.49 -7.44 3.93
CA MET A 468 -30.61 -7.00 5.34
C MET A 468 -32.00 -7.21 5.93
N THR A 469 -33.01 -7.53 5.12
CA THR A 469 -34.38 -7.82 5.58
C THR A 469 -34.61 -9.29 5.91
N GLU A 470 -33.62 -10.17 5.68
CA GLU A 470 -33.72 -11.63 5.88
C GLU A 470 -33.02 -12.16 7.14
N VAL A 471 -32.53 -11.31 8.05
CA VAL A 471 -32.04 -11.74 9.37
C VAL A 471 -33.15 -11.55 10.41
N PRO A 472 -33.80 -12.61 10.91
CA PRO A 472 -34.74 -12.49 12.02
C PRO A 472 -33.98 -12.17 13.31
N GLU A 473 -34.57 -11.33 14.16
CA GLU A 473 -34.10 -11.04 15.53
C GLU A 473 -33.93 -12.30 16.40
#